data_AF-A0AAD2FCW8-F1
#
_entry.id   AF-A0AAD2FCW8-F1
#
_cell.length_a   1.000
_cell.length_b   1.000
_cell.length_c   1.000
_cell.angle_alpha   90.00
_cell.angle_beta   90.00
_cell.angle_gamma   90.00
#
_symmetry.space_group_name_H-M   'P 1'
#
loop_
_entity.id
_entity.type
_entity.pdbx_description
1 polymer ?
#
loop_
_entity_poly.entity_id
_entity_poly.type
_entity_poly.pdbx_seq_one_letter_code
_entity_poly.pdbx_strand_id
1 'polypeptide(L)'
;MKSTALSQFVLLLISFVSVNSFFHVTLVKNRNNVFLSMAAKTDDANVEDYNEMRNLVLSLSQVPTDEDRRARLANIFEEALARPNDQPKQFIDLFDEALTNVGNEVQIEAKKMFAAKDAEASNPEEAVDADTSENEESNDERVKSAEELQLWALVDMMVQSKTIVKKVSGKLGSKGTFQ
;
A
#
# COMPACT_ATOMS: atom_id res chain seq x y z
N MET A 1 -24.85 -34.28 -14.99
CA MET A 1 -24.76 -32.89 -15.52
C MET A 1 -24.59 -31.95 -14.35
N LYS A 2 -23.70 -30.94 -14.48
CA LYS A 2 -23.31 -29.90 -13.51
C LYS A 2 -22.11 -30.24 -12.60
N SER A 3 -20.89 -30.15 -13.13
CA SER A 3 -19.68 -29.87 -12.32
C SER A 3 -18.49 -29.47 -13.20
N THR A 4 -18.64 -28.44 -14.03
CA THR A 4 -17.53 -27.91 -14.86
C THR A 4 -17.44 -26.38 -14.87
N ALA A 5 -18.36 -25.66 -14.22
CA ALA A 5 -18.40 -24.20 -14.26
C ALA A 5 -17.46 -23.51 -13.25
N LEU A 6 -17.01 -24.19 -12.18
CA LEU A 6 -16.16 -23.56 -11.17
C LEU A 6 -14.65 -23.57 -11.52
N SER A 7 -14.20 -24.45 -12.41
CA SER A 7 -12.77 -24.58 -12.73
C SER A 7 -12.27 -23.50 -13.70
N GLN A 8 -13.15 -22.88 -14.50
CA GLN A 8 -12.74 -21.83 -15.45
C GLN A 8 -12.65 -20.43 -14.83
N PHE A 9 -13.24 -20.20 -13.65
CA PHE A 9 -13.17 -18.89 -13.01
C PHE A 9 -11.82 -18.63 -12.31
N VAL A 10 -11.16 -19.69 -11.83
CA VAL A 10 -9.87 -19.58 -11.12
C VAL A 10 -8.70 -19.31 -12.09
N LEU A 11 -8.78 -19.80 -13.33
CA LEU A 11 -7.74 -19.57 -14.33
C LEU A 11 -7.72 -18.15 -14.91
N LEU A 12 -8.81 -17.40 -14.82
CA LEU A 12 -8.89 -16.03 -15.33
C LEU A 12 -8.26 -14.97 -14.39
N LEU A 13 -8.10 -15.29 -13.10
CA LEU A 13 -7.47 -14.36 -12.15
C LEU A 13 -5.93 -14.42 -12.18
N ILE A 14 -5.33 -15.50 -12.71
CA ILE A 14 -3.87 -15.65 -12.77
C ILE A 14 -3.28 -14.90 -13.99
N SER A 15 -4.08 -14.57 -15.00
CA SER A 15 -3.59 -13.89 -16.21
C SER A 15 -3.37 -12.38 -16.06
N PHE A 16 -3.82 -11.73 -14.98
CA PHE A 16 -3.64 -10.28 -14.80
C PHE A 16 -2.31 -9.87 -14.15
N VAL A 17 -1.48 -10.83 -13.73
CA VAL A 17 -0.19 -10.55 -13.06
C VAL A 17 0.94 -10.24 -14.06
N SER A 18 0.74 -10.42 -15.37
CA SER A 18 1.86 -10.50 -16.31
C SER A 18 2.25 -9.23 -17.08
N VAL A 19 1.71 -8.05 -16.79
CA VAL A 19 2.15 -6.80 -17.47
C VAL A 19 2.23 -5.62 -16.51
N ASN A 20 3.27 -5.58 -15.68
CA ASN A 20 3.87 -4.32 -15.25
C ASN A 20 5.32 -4.54 -14.79
N SER A 21 6.10 -5.15 -15.67
CA SER A 21 7.56 -5.08 -15.62
C SER A 21 7.99 -3.72 -16.18
N PHE A 22 7.96 -2.68 -15.34
CA PHE A 22 8.62 -1.40 -15.62
C PHE A 22 8.86 -0.62 -14.31
N PHE A 23 9.44 -1.28 -13.30
CA PHE A 23 10.15 -0.55 -12.25
C PHE A 23 11.50 -0.11 -12.82
N HIS A 24 11.49 1.04 -13.48
CA HIS A 24 12.72 1.77 -13.72
C HIS A 24 13.22 2.26 -12.37
N VAL A 25 14.26 1.59 -11.87
CA VAL A 25 15.12 2.08 -10.79
C VAL A 25 15.76 3.38 -11.28
N THR A 26 15.14 4.52 -10.97
CA THR A 26 15.82 5.82 -11.03
C THR A 26 16.42 6.11 -9.67
N LEU A 27 17.68 5.69 -9.56
CA LEU A 27 18.80 6.45 -9.00
C LEU A 27 18.44 7.49 -7.93
N VAL A 28 18.76 7.14 -6.70
CA VAL A 28 19.00 8.02 -5.55
C VAL A 28 19.77 9.27 -6.00
N LYS A 29 19.15 10.45 -5.90
CA LYS A 29 19.87 11.72 -5.90
C LYS A 29 19.58 12.46 -4.60
N ASN A 30 20.41 12.14 -3.63
CA ASN A 30 20.68 12.91 -2.43
C ASN A 30 20.82 14.41 -2.81
N ARG A 31 19.86 15.23 -2.38
CA ARG A 31 19.92 16.70 -2.46
C ARG A 31 19.73 17.27 -1.06
N ASN A 32 20.75 17.08 -0.23
CA ASN A 32 20.97 18.01 0.88
C ASN A 32 21.49 19.34 0.33
N ASN A 33 20.74 20.38 0.68
CA ASN A 33 21.11 21.79 0.87
C ASN A 33 21.03 22.81 -0.28
N VAL A 34 20.42 23.93 0.16
CA VAL A 34 20.47 25.33 -0.30
C VAL A 34 19.52 25.75 -1.41
N PHE A 35 18.28 26.09 -1.01
CA PHE A 35 17.62 27.27 -1.57
C PHE A 35 16.87 28.02 -0.46
N LEU A 36 17.62 28.82 0.29
CA LEU A 36 17.09 29.79 1.25
C LEU A 36 16.97 31.14 0.55
N SER A 37 15.77 31.51 0.09
CA SER A 37 15.24 32.88 0.14
C SER A 37 13.84 32.95 -0.50
N MET A 38 12.90 33.55 0.24
CA MET A 38 11.55 33.98 -0.19
C MET A 38 10.33 33.01 -0.14
N ALA A 39 10.22 32.07 0.81
CA ALA A 39 9.00 31.23 0.93
C ALA A 39 8.50 30.91 2.36
N ALA A 40 8.85 31.71 3.37
CA ALA A 40 8.58 31.40 4.79
C ALA A 40 7.11 31.52 5.26
N LYS A 41 6.12 31.45 4.35
CA LYS A 41 4.68 31.45 4.72
C LYS A 41 3.88 30.30 4.12
N THR A 42 4.49 29.47 3.26
CA THR A 42 3.82 28.34 2.62
C THR A 42 4.25 26.99 3.20
N ASP A 43 5.29 26.93 4.05
CA ASP A 43 5.76 25.66 4.62
C ASP A 43 4.85 25.13 5.73
N ASP A 44 4.42 25.96 6.68
CA ASP A 44 3.65 25.47 7.84
C ASP A 44 2.27 24.90 7.45
N ALA A 45 1.55 25.58 6.55
CA ALA A 45 0.23 25.11 6.10
C ALA A 45 0.34 23.77 5.32
N ASN A 46 1.40 23.60 4.54
CA ASN A 46 1.61 22.38 3.76
C ASN A 46 1.99 21.19 4.66
N VAL A 47 2.72 21.45 5.76
CA VAL A 47 3.02 20.42 6.77
C VAL A 47 1.77 19.98 7.52
N GLU A 48 0.88 20.91 7.86
CA GLU A 48 -0.39 20.59 8.52
C GLU A 48 -1.29 19.73 7.62
N ASP A 49 -1.51 20.16 6.38
CA ASP A 49 -2.29 19.42 5.38
C ASP A 49 -1.73 18.00 5.16
N TYR A 50 -0.40 17.87 5.06
CA TYR A 50 0.26 16.57 4.94
C TYR A 50 0.04 15.68 6.17
N ASN A 51 0.15 16.24 7.38
CA ASN A 51 -0.06 15.48 8.62
C ASN A 51 -1.51 15.01 8.75
N GLU A 52 -2.48 15.84 8.38
CA GLU A 52 -3.88 15.45 8.30
C GLU A 52 -4.09 14.30 7.32
N MET A 53 -3.50 14.40 6.12
CA MET A 53 -3.59 13.35 5.11
C MET A 53 -2.92 12.05 5.56
N ARG A 54 -1.75 12.15 6.20
CA ARG A 54 -1.04 11.01 6.80
C ARG A 54 -1.91 10.31 7.84
N ASN A 55 -2.53 11.07 8.74
CA ASN A 55 -3.42 10.54 9.76
C ASN A 55 -4.67 9.87 9.16
N LEU A 56 -5.23 10.45 8.09
CA LEU A 56 -6.31 9.85 7.34
C LEU A 56 -5.90 8.47 6.78
N VAL A 57 -4.75 8.39 6.09
CA VAL A 57 -4.23 7.13 5.54
C VAL A 57 -4.03 6.08 6.63
N LEU A 58 -3.40 6.45 7.75
CA LEU A 58 -3.21 5.55 8.89
C LEU A 58 -4.54 5.04 9.43
N SER A 59 -5.53 5.92 9.61
CA SER A 59 -6.86 5.55 10.10
C SER A 59 -7.56 4.56 9.16
N LEU A 60 -7.41 4.72 7.84
CA LEU A 60 -7.96 3.80 6.85
C LEU A 60 -7.24 2.46 6.86
N SER A 61 -5.92 2.45 7.04
CA SER A 61 -5.13 1.22 7.08
C SER A 61 -5.47 0.30 8.27
N GLN A 62 -6.04 0.87 9.33
CA GLN A 62 -6.46 0.15 10.54
C GLN A 62 -7.91 -0.37 10.48
N VAL A 63 -8.63 -0.11 9.38
CA VAL A 63 -10.00 -0.60 9.21
C VAL A 63 -9.98 -2.14 9.13
N PRO A 64 -10.79 -2.86 9.94
CA PRO A 64 -10.67 -4.32 10.10
C PRO A 64 -10.93 -5.13 8.84
N THR A 65 -11.79 -4.66 7.95
CA THR A 65 -12.18 -5.38 6.73
C THR A 65 -11.83 -4.59 5.48
N ASP A 66 -11.47 -5.30 4.43
CA ASP A 66 -11.16 -4.70 3.13
C ASP A 66 -12.37 -3.99 2.51
N GLU A 67 -13.57 -4.55 2.69
CA GLU A 67 -14.80 -3.98 2.14
C GLU A 67 -15.13 -2.63 2.79
N ASP A 68 -15.09 -2.55 4.12
CA ASP A 68 -15.35 -1.31 4.84
C ASP A 68 -14.30 -0.24 4.49
N ARG A 69 -13.04 -0.66 4.35
CA ARG A 69 -11.94 0.23 3.98
C ARG A 69 -12.13 0.79 2.57
N ARG A 70 -12.48 -0.07 1.60
CA ARG A 70 -12.75 0.33 0.21
C ARG A 70 -13.96 1.23 0.10
N ALA A 71 -15.04 0.94 0.83
CA ALA A 71 -16.23 1.78 0.88
C ALA A 71 -15.91 3.18 1.44
N ARG A 72 -15.16 3.26 2.55
CA ARG A 72 -14.71 4.54 3.12
C ARG A 72 -13.81 5.31 2.16
N LEU A 73 -12.84 4.63 1.55
CA LEU A 73 -11.94 5.23 0.57
C LEU A 73 -12.72 5.80 -0.63
N ALA A 74 -13.70 5.06 -1.14
CA ALA A 74 -14.56 5.50 -2.24
C ALA A 74 -15.34 6.77 -1.86
N ASN A 75 -15.95 6.81 -0.68
CA ASN A 75 -16.70 7.98 -0.20
C ASN A 75 -15.81 9.23 -0.05
N ILE A 76 -14.60 9.06 0.50
CA ILE A 76 -13.63 10.16 0.66
C ILE A 76 -13.25 10.71 -0.72
N PHE A 77 -12.94 9.83 -1.67
CA PHE A 77 -12.60 10.26 -3.03
C PHE A 77 -13.80 10.89 -3.75
N GLU A 78 -15.00 10.36 -3.59
CA GLU A 78 -16.19 10.97 -4.18
C GLU A 78 -16.40 12.41 -3.68
N GLU A 79 -16.29 12.63 -2.37
CA GLU A 79 -16.39 13.96 -1.77
C GLU A 79 -15.26 14.89 -2.25
N ALA A 80 -14.01 14.43 -2.21
CA ALA A 80 -12.85 15.23 -2.58
C ALA A 80 -12.85 15.60 -4.08
N LEU A 81 -13.28 14.67 -4.94
CA LEU A 81 -13.34 14.89 -6.39
C LEU A 81 -14.53 15.78 -6.81
N ALA A 82 -15.56 15.91 -5.97
CA ALA A 82 -16.67 16.82 -6.19
C ALA A 82 -16.31 18.30 -5.90
N ARG A 83 -15.15 18.57 -5.29
CA ARG A 83 -14.72 19.93 -4.91
C ARG A 83 -14.34 20.77 -6.14
N PRO A 84 -14.68 22.08 -6.18
CA PRO A 84 -14.32 22.97 -7.28
C PRO A 84 -12.85 23.44 -7.22
N ASN A 85 -12.38 24.11 -8.29
CA ASN A 85 -11.12 24.87 -8.35
C ASN A 85 -9.82 24.09 -8.07
N ASP A 86 -9.49 23.10 -8.91
CA ASP A 86 -8.25 22.29 -8.84
C ASP A 86 -7.98 21.53 -7.53
N GLN A 87 -8.84 21.67 -6.52
CA GLN A 87 -8.80 20.95 -5.25
C GLN A 87 -8.79 19.41 -5.43
N PRO A 88 -9.52 18.82 -6.41
CA PRO A 88 -9.43 17.39 -6.67
C PRO A 88 -8.00 16.92 -6.97
N LYS A 89 -7.24 17.69 -7.76
CA LYS A 89 -5.86 17.33 -8.12
C LYS A 89 -4.95 17.44 -6.91
N GLN A 90 -5.06 18.52 -6.14
CA GLN A 90 -4.27 18.73 -4.92
C GLN A 90 -4.52 17.61 -3.91
N PHE A 91 -5.78 17.22 -3.72
CA PHE A 91 -6.14 16.09 -2.87
C PHE A 91 -5.51 14.78 -3.35
N ILE A 92 -5.62 14.46 -4.66
CA ILE A 92 -5.05 13.23 -5.22
C ILE A 92 -3.53 13.19 -5.00
N ASP A 93 -2.83 14.29 -5.33
CA ASP A 93 -1.38 14.37 -5.23
C ASP A 93 -0.93 14.21 -3.77
N LEU A 94 -1.58 14.91 -2.83
CA LEU A 94 -1.27 14.83 -1.41
C LEU A 94 -1.59 13.45 -0.81
N PHE A 95 -2.70 12.83 -1.23
CA PHE A 95 -3.08 11.49 -0.80
C PHE A 95 -2.07 10.44 -1.29
N ASP A 96 -1.63 10.51 -2.55
CA ASP A 96 -0.63 9.59 -3.13
C ASP A 96 0.74 9.74 -2.45
N GLU A 97 1.15 10.98 -2.15
CA GLU A 97 2.37 11.28 -1.41
C GLU A 97 2.33 10.71 0.02
N ALA A 98 1.27 11.01 0.77
CA ALA A 98 1.09 10.51 2.13
C ALA A 98 1.04 8.97 2.17
N LEU A 99 0.31 8.34 1.23
CA LEU A 99 0.21 6.89 1.15
C LEU A 99 1.56 6.22 0.85
N THR A 100 2.35 6.81 -0.04
CA THR A 100 3.70 6.34 -0.36
C THR A 100 4.62 6.42 0.85
N ASN A 101 4.60 7.55 1.56
CA ASN A 101 5.45 7.76 2.74
C ASN A 101 5.05 6.84 3.91
N VAL A 102 3.76 6.71 4.22
CA VAL A 102 3.27 5.77 5.24
C VAL A 102 3.63 4.33 4.87
N GLY A 103 3.49 3.95 3.60
CA GLY A 103 3.93 2.64 3.13
C GLY A 103 5.41 2.36 3.37
N ASN A 104 6.27 3.36 3.12
CA ASN A 104 7.71 3.25 3.39
C ASN A 104 8.02 3.15 4.89
N GLU A 105 7.34 3.94 5.73
CA GLU A 105 7.48 3.88 7.19
C GLU A 105 7.16 2.48 7.74
N VAL A 106 6.01 1.92 7.34
CA VAL A 106 5.57 0.58 7.77
C VAL A 106 6.55 -0.51 7.27
N GLN A 107 7.06 -0.39 6.05
CA GLN A 107 8.08 -1.33 5.55
C GLN A 107 9.39 -1.25 6.33
N ILE A 108 9.85 -0.05 6.68
CA ILE A 108 11.06 0.15 7.48
C ILE A 108 10.88 -0.43 8.88
N GLU A 109 9.73 -0.17 9.50
CA GLU A 109 9.40 -0.66 10.83
C GLU A 109 9.31 -2.19 10.86
N ALA A 110 8.60 -2.80 9.90
CA ALA A 110 8.53 -4.25 9.77
C ALA A 110 9.93 -4.88 9.64
N LYS A 111 10.79 -4.33 8.76
CA LYS A 111 12.18 -4.79 8.61
C LYS A 111 12.98 -4.68 9.90
N LYS A 112 12.81 -3.58 10.64
CA LYS A 112 13.49 -3.36 11.92
C LYS A 112 13.07 -4.38 12.97
N MET A 113 11.78 -4.73 13.03
CA MET A 113 11.28 -5.74 13.96
C MET A 113 11.79 -7.14 13.65
N PHE A 114 11.89 -7.51 12.37
CA PHE A 114 12.50 -8.80 11.98
C PHE A 114 13.98 -8.86 12.36
N ALA A 115 14.75 -7.81 12.06
CA ALA A 115 16.17 -7.75 12.41
C ALA A 115 16.40 -7.81 13.94
N ALA A 116 15.49 -7.24 14.74
CA ALA A 116 15.58 -7.33 16.20
C ALA A 116 15.30 -8.74 16.73
N LYS A 117 14.30 -9.43 16.17
CA LYS A 117 13.96 -10.82 16.56
C LYS A 117 15.09 -11.80 16.27
N ASP A 118 15.76 -11.66 15.12
CA ASP A 118 16.90 -12.51 14.76
C ASP A 118 18.11 -12.27 15.68
N ALA A 119 18.33 -11.02 16.12
CA ALA A 119 19.39 -10.68 17.05
C ALA A 119 19.14 -11.22 18.47
N GLU A 120 17.88 -11.24 18.93
CA GLU A 120 17.50 -11.85 20.22
C GLU A 120 17.56 -13.39 20.19
N ALA A 121 17.23 -14.01 19.06
CA ALA A 121 17.38 -15.46 18.86
C ALA A 121 18.85 -15.93 18.77
N SER A 122 19.80 -14.99 18.66
CA SER A 122 21.24 -15.26 18.54
C SER A 122 21.96 -15.30 19.89
N ASN A 123 21.26 -15.35 21.04
CA ASN A 123 21.88 -15.58 22.35
C ASN A 123 21.78 -17.09 22.71
N PRO A 124 22.79 -17.91 22.42
CA PRO A 124 22.72 -19.34 22.58
C PRO A 124 23.32 -19.72 23.94
N GLU A 125 22.54 -19.58 25.00
CA GLU A 125 22.82 -20.25 26.27
C GLU A 125 21.71 -21.25 26.58
N GLU A 126 21.70 -22.36 25.84
CA GLU A 126 21.52 -23.70 26.41
C GLU A 126 21.70 -24.71 25.27
N ALA A 127 22.92 -25.25 25.19
CA ALA A 127 23.20 -26.47 24.45
C ALA A 127 22.51 -27.63 25.18
N VAL A 128 21.36 -28.06 24.69
CA VAL A 128 20.81 -29.37 25.03
C VAL A 128 20.68 -30.16 23.73
N ASP A 129 21.56 -31.16 23.63
CA ASP A 129 21.55 -32.20 22.62
C ASP A 129 20.14 -32.81 22.48
N ALA A 130 19.55 -32.72 21.28
CA ALA A 130 18.43 -33.55 20.89
C ALA A 130 18.51 -33.86 19.39
N ASP A 131 19.14 -35.02 19.18
CA ASP A 131 19.05 -35.92 18.04
C ASP A 131 17.64 -36.05 17.44
N THR A 132 17.60 -36.18 16.11
CA THR A 132 16.52 -36.78 15.30
C THR A 132 15.17 -36.03 15.22
N SER A 133 14.84 -35.50 14.04
CA SER A 133 13.90 -36.18 13.12
C SER A 133 13.68 -35.37 11.86
N GLU A 134 13.90 -36.04 10.74
CA GLU A 134 13.54 -35.60 9.40
C GLU A 134 12.01 -35.51 9.25
N ASN A 135 11.57 -34.53 8.47
CA ASN A 135 10.40 -34.62 7.58
C ASN A 135 8.99 -34.56 8.20
N GLU A 136 8.48 -33.34 8.41
CA GLU A 136 7.07 -33.04 8.14
C GLU A 136 6.98 -31.68 7.42
N GLU A 137 6.54 -31.71 6.16
CA GLU A 137 5.95 -30.56 5.45
C GLU A 137 4.67 -30.16 6.18
N SER A 138 4.79 -29.62 7.39
CA SER A 138 3.69 -28.93 8.04
C SER A 138 3.42 -27.69 7.19
N ASN A 139 2.32 -27.73 6.45
CA ASN A 139 1.68 -26.62 5.77
C ASN A 139 1.15 -25.64 6.84
N ASP A 140 2.06 -25.15 7.68
CA ASP A 140 1.80 -24.27 8.79
C ASP A 140 1.47 -22.93 8.14
N GLU A 141 0.16 -22.64 8.08
CA GLU A 141 -0.36 -21.40 7.54
C GLU A 141 0.27 -20.26 8.32
N ARG A 142 1.35 -19.69 7.77
CA ARG A 142 2.08 -18.59 8.37
C ARG A 142 1.08 -17.50 8.75
N VAL A 143 0.81 -17.38 10.05
CA VAL A 143 -0.08 -16.36 10.58
C VAL A 143 0.56 -15.02 10.28
N LYS A 144 -0.05 -14.25 9.38
CA LYS A 144 0.43 -12.92 8.98
C LYS A 144 0.48 -12.02 10.20
N SER A 145 1.57 -11.28 10.36
CA SER A 145 1.67 -10.30 11.45
C SER A 145 0.74 -9.12 11.19
N ALA A 146 0.44 -8.35 12.23
CA ALA A 146 -0.42 -7.17 12.11
C ALA A 146 0.16 -6.14 11.12
N GLU A 147 1.48 -5.98 11.10
CA GLU A 147 2.20 -5.07 10.20
C GLU A 147 2.13 -5.56 8.75
N GLU A 148 2.19 -6.87 8.53
CA GLU A 148 2.01 -7.46 7.20
C GLU A 148 0.59 -7.19 6.67
N LEU A 149 -0.43 -7.40 7.51
CA LEU A 149 -1.82 -7.08 7.16
C LEU A 149 -2.01 -5.59 6.86
N GLN A 150 -1.39 -4.71 7.65
CA GLN A 150 -1.44 -3.27 7.41
C GLN A 150 -0.76 -2.89 6.08
N LEU A 151 0.38 -3.50 5.76
CA LEU A 151 1.05 -3.27 4.48
C LEU A 151 0.17 -3.69 3.30
N TRP A 152 -0.50 -4.85 3.39
CA TRP A 152 -1.47 -5.29 2.38
C TRP A 152 -2.63 -4.31 2.23
N ALA A 153 -3.15 -3.77 3.34
CA ALA A 153 -4.20 -2.75 3.31
C ALA A 153 -3.75 -1.47 2.59
N LEU A 154 -2.51 -1.01 2.83
CA LEU A 154 -1.93 0.16 2.17
C LEU A 154 -1.74 -0.07 0.65
N VAL A 155 -1.27 -1.27 0.26
CA VAL A 155 -1.13 -1.64 -1.16
C VAL A 155 -2.49 -1.67 -1.87
N ASP A 156 -3.50 -2.29 -1.25
CA ASP A 156 -4.86 -2.31 -1.77
C ASP A 156 -5.40 -0.87 -1.94
N MET A 157 -5.25 -0.02 -0.91
CA MET A 157 -5.64 1.39 -0.99
C MET A 157 -4.99 2.13 -2.16
N MET A 158 -3.70 1.87 -2.45
CA MET A 158 -2.98 2.48 -3.57
C MET A 158 -3.55 2.05 -4.93
N VAL A 159 -3.91 0.78 -5.07
CA VAL A 159 -4.52 0.27 -6.31
C VAL A 159 -5.92 0.83 -6.48
N GLN A 160 -6.71 0.87 -5.40
CA GLN A 160 -8.09 1.37 -5.42
C GLN A 160 -8.15 2.87 -5.69
N SER A 161 -7.30 3.69 -5.05
CA SER A 161 -7.25 5.13 -5.31
C SER A 161 -6.96 5.44 -6.78
N LYS A 162 -5.97 4.75 -7.38
CA LYS A 162 -5.64 4.86 -8.81
C LYS A 162 -6.82 4.43 -9.70
N THR A 163 -7.57 3.42 -9.30
CA THR A 163 -8.74 2.94 -10.05
C THR A 163 -9.89 3.94 -10.01
N ILE A 164 -10.18 4.52 -8.84
CA ILE A 164 -11.19 5.57 -8.66
C ILE A 164 -10.84 6.80 -9.50
N VAL A 165 -9.61 7.31 -9.39
CA VAL A 165 -9.16 8.48 -10.16
C VAL A 165 -9.23 8.23 -11.67
N LYS A 166 -8.86 7.03 -12.13
CA LYS A 166 -8.99 6.65 -13.56
C LYS A 166 -10.44 6.61 -14.03
N LYS A 167 -11.35 6.08 -13.21
CA LYS A 167 -12.78 6.00 -13.52
C LYS A 167 -13.39 7.40 -13.68
N VAL A 168 -13.04 8.33 -12.77
CA VAL A 168 -13.59 9.70 -12.78
C VAL A 168 -12.96 10.57 -13.88
N SER A 169 -11.65 10.47 -14.11
CA SER A 169 -10.96 11.29 -15.11
C SER A 169 -11.27 10.91 -16.57
N GLY A 170 -12.03 9.84 -16.82
CA GLY A 170 -12.41 9.40 -18.16
C GLY A 170 -11.24 8.98 -19.06
N LYS A 171 -10.01 8.90 -18.53
CA LYS A 171 -8.79 8.46 -19.23
C LYS A 171 -8.63 6.95 -19.29
N LEU A 172 -9.68 6.18 -19.00
CA LEU A 172 -9.80 4.79 -19.45
C LEU A 172 -9.80 4.85 -20.98
N GLY A 173 -8.67 4.49 -21.58
CA GLY A 173 -8.34 4.82 -22.97
C GLY A 173 -9.52 4.75 -23.93
N SER A 174 -9.62 5.80 -24.76
CA SER A 174 -10.51 5.97 -25.93
C SER A 174 -10.38 4.86 -27.01
N LYS A 175 -10.10 3.61 -26.65
CA LYS A 175 -9.91 2.48 -27.56
C LYS A 175 -10.83 1.28 -27.30
N GLY A 176 -11.96 1.47 -26.62
CA GLY A 176 -12.93 0.39 -26.53
C GLY A 176 -14.25 0.83 -25.95
N THR A 177 -15.16 1.30 -26.81
CA THR A 177 -16.58 1.02 -26.60
C THR A 177 -16.74 -0.49 -26.44
N PHE A 178 -17.08 -0.93 -25.23
CA PHE A 178 -17.68 -2.25 -25.04
C PHE A 178 -19.08 -2.18 -25.65
N GLN A 179 -19.19 -2.55 -26.93
CA GLN A 179 -20.45 -2.99 -27.51
C GLN A 179 -20.63 -4.48 -27.23
#